data_AF-A0A914ZGN5-F1
#
_entry.id   AF-A0A914ZGN5-F1
#
_cell.length_a   1.000
_cell.length_b   1.000
_cell.length_c   1.000
_cell.angle_alpha   90.00
_cell.angle_beta   90.00
_cell.angle_gamma   90.00
#
_symmetry.space_group_name_H-M   'P 1'
#
loop_
_entity.id
_entity.type
_entity.pdbx_description
1 polymer ?
#
loop_
_entity_poly.entity_id
_entity_poly.type
_entity_poly.pdbx_seq_one_letter_code
_entity_poly.pdbx_strand_id
1 'polypeptide(L)'
;MIQFAVSDQSKVQRFEPEVVVKTEPLVTTYQTGYFYTRSLEEAIVKLRAYTTTLKRPFTVRYNAHTQSIDVMNSKESLKLAAESLRFSVEQINTTLAQIIF
;
A
#
# COMPACT_ATOMS: atom_id res chain seq x y z
N MET A 1 -23.39 1.97 -15.25
CA MET A 1 -22.19 1.33 -14.64
C MET A 1 -22.20 1.41 -13.13
N ILE A 2 -22.17 2.61 -12.51
CA ILE A 2 -22.21 2.77 -11.05
C ILE A 2 -23.46 2.15 -10.40
N GLN A 3 -24.62 2.30 -11.05
CA GLN A 3 -25.90 1.78 -10.56
C GLN A 3 -25.95 0.25 -10.54
N PHE A 4 -25.22 -0.41 -11.45
CA PHE A 4 -25.08 -1.86 -11.45
C PHE A 4 -24.14 -2.32 -10.33
N ALA A 5 -23.04 -1.59 -10.09
CA ALA A 5 -22.07 -1.92 -9.03
C ALA A 5 -22.64 -1.83 -7.60
N VAL A 6 -23.72 -1.08 -7.41
CA VAL A 6 -24.43 -0.95 -6.13
C VAL A 6 -25.77 -1.68 -6.11
N SER A 7 -26.12 -2.42 -7.18
CA SER A 7 -27.35 -3.20 -7.23
C SER A 7 -27.13 -4.60 -6.65
N ASP A 8 -28.22 -5.23 -6.23
CA ASP A 8 -28.24 -6.61 -5.71
C ASP A 8 -27.83 -7.67 -6.75
N GLN A 9 -27.74 -7.29 -8.03
CA GLN A 9 -27.29 -8.18 -9.11
C GLN A 9 -25.76 -8.26 -9.19
N SER A 10 -25.04 -7.36 -8.53
CA SER A 10 -23.59 -7.36 -8.51
C SER A 10 -23.02 -8.26 -7.42
N LYS A 11 -21.97 -9.00 -7.75
CA LYS A 11 -21.24 -9.79 -6.76
C LYS A 11 -20.24 -8.89 -6.05
N VAL A 12 -20.60 -8.41 -4.87
CA VAL A 12 -19.75 -7.57 -4.03
C VAL A 12 -19.08 -8.44 -2.96
N GLN A 13 -17.76 -8.38 -2.88
CA GLN A 13 -16.96 -9.15 -1.91
C GLN A 13 -15.90 -8.29 -1.24
N ARG A 14 -15.34 -8.76 -0.12
CA ARG A 14 -14.31 -8.02 0.59
C ARG A 14 -13.03 -7.94 -0.25
N PHE A 15 -12.34 -6.80 -0.18
CA PHE A 15 -11.05 -6.63 -0.83
C PHE A 15 -10.00 -7.56 -0.21
N GLU A 16 -9.61 -8.58 -0.97
CA GLU A 16 -8.49 -9.47 -0.67
C GLU A 16 -7.56 -9.53 -1.90
N PRO A 17 -6.31 -9.02 -1.80
CA PRO A 17 -5.39 -8.92 -2.94
C PRO A 17 -5.19 -10.24 -3.69
N GLU A 18 -5.15 -11.38 -2.98
CA GLU A 18 -4.95 -12.71 -3.56
C GLU A 18 -6.12 -13.16 -4.45
N VAL A 19 -7.34 -12.71 -4.15
CA VAL A 19 -8.55 -12.99 -4.92
C VAL A 19 -8.66 -12.01 -6.08
N VAL A 20 -8.38 -10.73 -5.83
CA VAL A 20 -8.44 -9.65 -6.83
C VAL A 20 -7.51 -9.95 -8.01
N VAL A 21 -6.25 -10.34 -7.74
CA VAL A 21 -5.26 -10.63 -8.80
C VAL A 21 -5.65 -11.82 -9.69
N LYS A 22 -6.47 -12.75 -9.18
CA LYS A 22 -6.96 -13.91 -9.93
C LYS A 22 -8.26 -13.62 -10.69
N THR A 23 -8.90 -12.48 -10.43
CA THR A 23 -10.17 -12.11 -11.05
C THR A 23 -9.92 -11.56 -12.45
N GLU A 24 -10.57 -12.14 -13.46
CA GLU A 24 -10.41 -11.72 -14.84
C GLU A 24 -11.16 -10.39 -15.10
N PRO A 25 -10.47 -9.36 -15.62
CA PRO A 25 -11.10 -8.07 -15.92
C PRO A 25 -11.92 -8.16 -17.20
N LEU A 26 -13.19 -7.76 -17.14
CA LEU A 26 -14.05 -7.69 -18.32
C LEU A 26 -14.03 -6.29 -18.92
N VAL A 27 -13.85 -6.17 -20.23
CA VAL A 27 -13.73 -4.85 -20.90
C VAL A 27 -15.05 -4.42 -21.55
N THR A 28 -15.77 -5.35 -22.17
CA THR A 28 -16.96 -5.08 -22.98
C THR A 28 -18.28 -5.18 -22.20
N THR A 29 -18.24 -5.74 -21.00
CA THR A 29 -19.42 -6.02 -20.16
C THR A 29 -19.21 -5.54 -18.72
N TYR A 30 -20.27 -5.62 -17.91
CA TYR A 30 -20.17 -5.31 -16.48
C TYR A 30 -19.20 -6.25 -15.76
N GLN A 31 -18.48 -5.72 -14.77
CA GLN A 31 -17.54 -6.52 -13.98
C GLN A 31 -18.28 -7.62 -13.23
N THR A 32 -17.73 -8.83 -13.23
CA THR A 32 -18.30 -10.00 -12.55
C THR A 32 -18.09 -9.98 -11.05
N GLY A 33 -17.18 -9.14 -10.54
CA GLY A 33 -16.89 -8.98 -9.12
C GLY A 33 -16.48 -7.56 -8.76
N TYR A 34 -17.06 -7.04 -7.69
CA TYR A 34 -16.72 -5.75 -7.09
C TYR A 34 -16.12 -5.97 -5.71
N PHE A 35 -15.10 -5.18 -5.37
CA PHE A 35 -14.37 -5.32 -4.11
C PHE A 35 -14.57 -4.08 -3.25
N TYR A 36 -14.95 -4.28 -1.99
CA TYR A 36 -15.10 -3.19 -1.03
C TYR A 36 -14.12 -3.32 0.13
N THR A 37 -13.75 -2.16 0.67
CA THR A 37 -12.93 -1.98 1.86
C THR A 37 -13.61 -0.97 2.77
N ARG A 38 -13.42 -1.07 4.09
CA ARG A 38 -14.00 -0.09 5.03
C ARG A 38 -13.21 1.22 5.05
N SER A 39 -11.90 1.15 4.83
CA SER A 39 -11.02 2.31 4.75
C SER A 39 -9.93 2.14 3.69
N LEU A 40 -9.38 3.26 3.23
CA LEU A 40 -8.21 3.24 2.35
C LEU A 40 -6.97 2.70 3.07
N GLU A 41 -6.85 2.94 4.37
CA GLU A 41 -5.76 2.43 5.20
C GLU A 41 -5.77 0.90 5.25
N GLU A 42 -6.94 0.26 5.43
CA GLU A 42 -7.07 -1.20 5.39
C GLU A 42 -6.58 -1.76 4.04
N ALA A 43 -6.97 -1.12 2.94
CA ALA A 43 -6.56 -1.54 1.60
C ALA A 43 -5.04 -1.37 1.39
N ILE A 44 -4.46 -0.25 1.85
CA ILE A 44 -3.01 0.00 1.78
C ILE A 44 -2.23 -1.03 2.60
N VAL A 45 -2.69 -1.36 3.80
CA VAL A 45 -2.05 -2.38 4.65
C VAL A 45 -2.10 -3.76 3.98
N LYS A 46 -3.26 -4.16 3.46
CA LYS A 46 -3.40 -5.43 2.72
C LYS A 46 -2.52 -5.48 1.48
N LEU A 47 -2.44 -4.38 0.72
CA LEU A 47 -1.57 -4.29 -0.44
C LEU A 47 -0.09 -4.42 -0.07
N ARG A 48 0.38 -3.76 1.00
CA ARG A 48 1.76 -3.87 1.48
C ARG A 48 2.11 -5.29 1.96
N ALA A 49 1.19 -5.94 2.65
CA ALA A 49 1.36 -7.33 3.07
C ALA A 49 1.48 -8.25 1.85
N TYR A 50 0.61 -8.07 0.86
CA TYR A 50 0.63 -8.85 -0.38
C TYR A 50 1.90 -8.59 -1.22
N THR A 51 2.37 -7.35 -1.36
CA THR A 51 3.58 -7.07 -2.14
C THR A 51 4.85 -7.67 -1.52
N THR A 52 4.84 -7.96 -0.23
CA THR A 52 5.95 -8.62 0.49
C THR A 52 6.07 -10.11 0.12
N THR A 53 4.99 -10.76 -0.30
CA THR A 53 5.02 -12.17 -0.74
C THR A 53 5.51 -12.32 -2.19
N LEU A 54 5.58 -11.22 -2.95
CA LEU A 54 6.08 -11.23 -4.31
C LEU A 54 7.59 -11.45 -4.34
N LYS A 55 8.04 -12.46 -5.08
CA LYS A 55 9.47 -12.73 -5.29
C LYS A 55 10.10 -11.61 -6.14
N ARG A 56 10.72 -10.63 -5.49
CA ARG A 56 11.49 -9.57 -6.13
C ARG A 56 12.86 -9.44 -5.44
N PRO A 57 13.97 -9.34 -6.19
CA PRO A 57 15.32 -9.29 -5.61
C PRO A 57 15.69 -7.93 -5.00
N PHE A 58 14.81 -6.94 -5.09
CA PHE A 58 15.02 -5.58 -4.59
C PHE A 58 13.72 -5.00 -4.05
N THR A 59 13.83 -4.05 -3.13
CA THR A 59 12.71 -3.20 -2.69
C THR A 59 12.91 -1.80 -3.23
N VAL A 60 11.82 -1.07 -3.47
CA VAL A 60 11.88 0.31 -3.95
C VAL A 60 11.23 1.26 -2.94
N ARG A 61 11.75 2.48 -2.85
CA ARG A 61 11.17 3.56 -2.06
C ARG A 61 11.00 4.78 -2.95
N TYR A 62 9.83 5.40 -2.89
CA TYR A 62 9.59 6.66 -3.60
C TYR A 62 10.17 7.82 -2.80
N ASN A 63 10.95 8.68 -3.45
CA ASN A 63 11.47 9.92 -2.89
C ASN A 63 10.63 11.10 -3.43
N ALA A 64 9.81 11.69 -2.57
CA ALA A 64 8.92 12.78 -2.96
C ALA A 64 9.64 14.10 -3.29
N HIS A 65 10.84 14.31 -2.73
CA HIS A 65 11.60 15.55 -2.95
C HIS A 65 12.21 15.61 -4.34
N THR A 66 12.77 14.49 -4.80
CA THR A 66 13.40 14.36 -6.12
C THR A 66 12.47 13.74 -7.16
N GLN A 67 11.26 13.35 -6.75
CA GLN A 67 10.29 12.61 -7.56
C GLN A 67 10.89 11.32 -8.18
N SER A 68 11.86 10.71 -7.51
CA SER A 68 12.63 9.56 -8.01
C SER A 68 12.30 8.27 -7.25
N ILE A 69 12.73 7.13 -7.81
CA ILE A 69 12.62 5.82 -7.19
C ILE A 69 14.00 5.39 -6.69
N ASP A 70 14.14 5.25 -5.37
CA ASP A 70 15.34 4.71 -4.74
C ASP A 70 15.22 3.18 -4.70
N VAL A 71 16.19 2.47 -5.29
CA VAL A 71 16.26 1.01 -5.23
C VAL A 71 17.08 0.60 -4.01
N MET A 72 16.45 -0.07 -3.06
CA MET A 72 17.08 -0.67 -1.89
C MET A 72 17.51 -2.10 -2.25
N ASN A 73 18.75 -2.22 -2.74
CA ASN A 73 19.37 -3.51 -3.09
C ASN A 73 20.73 -3.73 -2.40
N SER A 74 21.25 -2.75 -1.66
CA SER A 74 22.56 -2.81 -1.01
C SER A 74 22.46 -2.63 0.51
N LYS A 75 23.40 -3.23 1.25
CA LYS A 75 23.48 -3.07 2.72
C LYS A 75 23.61 -1.60 3.14
N GLU A 76 24.31 -0.79 2.33
CA GLU A 76 24.50 0.64 2.56
C GLU A 76 23.19 1.41 2.41
N SER A 77 22.42 1.15 1.35
CA SER A 77 21.11 1.78 1.13
C SER A 77 20.13 1.50 2.27
N LEU A 78 20.15 0.27 2.82
CA LEU A 78 19.33 -0.10 3.97
C LEU A 78 19.79 0.58 5.26
N LYS A 79 21.10 0.71 5.50
CA LYS A 79 21.64 1.44 6.65
C LYS A 79 21.24 2.91 6.63
N LEU A 80 21.41 3.58 5.50
CA LEU A 80 21.01 4.99 5.33
C LEU A 80 19.50 5.19 5.59
N ALA A 81 18.67 4.26 5.11
CA ALA A 81 17.23 4.30 5.38
C ALA A 81 16.91 4.11 6.88
N ALA A 82 17.61 3.20 7.56
CA ALA A 82 17.42 2.96 8.99
C ALA A 82 17.88 4.16 9.85
N GLU A 83 19.01 4.79 9.51
CA GLU A 83 19.50 6.00 10.17
C GLU A 83 18.52 7.16 10.01
N SER A 84 18.01 7.37 8.79
CA SER A 84 16.97 8.38 8.53
C SER A 84 15.71 8.14 9.37
N LEU A 85 15.24 6.90 9.47
CA LEU A 85 14.07 6.58 10.29
C LEU A 85 14.33 6.83 11.78
N ARG A 86 15.52 6.46 12.28
CA ARG A 86 15.93 6.71 13.66
C ARG A 86 15.91 8.20 13.99
N PHE A 87 16.44 9.03 13.10
CA PHE A 87 16.41 10.48 13.24
C PHE A 87 14.98 11.02 13.30
N SER A 88 14.08 10.54 12.42
CA SER A 88 12.67 10.93 12.46
C SER A 88 11.98 10.57 13.78
N VAL A 89 12.28 9.39 14.36
CA VAL A 89 11.75 8.97 15.67
C VAL A 89 12.28 9.85 16.80
N GLU A 90 13.57 10.20 16.77
CA GLU A 90 14.18 11.09 17.76
C GLU A 90 13.57 12.50 17.72
N GLN A 91 13.29 13.02 16.52
CA GLN A 91 12.60 14.30 16.34
C GLN A 91 11.18 14.25 16.94
N ILE A 92 10.42 13.18 16.69
CA ILE A 92 9.09 12.99 17.27
C ILE A 92 9.17 12.96 18.81
N ASN A 93 10.12 12.20 19.37
CA ASN A 93 10.30 12.14 20.83
C ASN A 93 10.64 13.50 21.44
N THR A 94 11.50 14.27 20.78
CA THR A 94 11.87 15.62 21.21
C THR A 94 10.64 16.54 21.20
N THR A 95 9.84 16.52 20.12
CA THR A 95 8.61 17.31 20.04
C THR A 95 7.57 16.87 21.07
N LEU A 96 7.43 15.57 21.33
CA LEU A 96 6.53 15.08 22.38
C LEU A 96 6.95 15.57 23.77
N ALA A 97 8.24 15.54 24.09
CA ALA A 97 8.75 16.08 25.34
C ALA A 97 8.43 17.58 25.49
N GLN A 98 8.54 18.35 24.40
CA GLN A 98 8.22 19.79 24.40
C GLN A 98 6.72 20.12 24.51
N ILE A 99 5.82 19.18 24.21
CA ILE A 99 4.36 19.39 24.31
C ILE A 99 3.84 19.00 25.70
N ILE A 100 4.52 18.07 26.37
CA ILE A 100 4.13 17.56 27.69
C ILE A 100 4.63 18.48 28.83
N PHE A 101 5.55 19.40 28.55
CA PHE A 101 6.00 20.49 29.43
C PHE A 101 5.57 21.86 28.89
#